data_AF-A0ABD5XR51-F1
#
_entry.id   AF-A0ABD5XR51-F1
#
_cell.length_a   1.000
_cell.length_b   1.000
_cell.length_c   1.000
_cell.angle_alpha   90.00
_cell.angle_beta   90.00
_cell.angle_gamma   90.00
#
_symmetry.space_group_name_H-M   'P 1'
#
loop_
_entity.id
_entity.type
_entity.pdbx_description
1 polymer ?
#
loop_
_entity_poly.entity_id
_entity_poly.type
_entity_poly.pdbx_seq_one_letter_code
_entity_poly.pdbx_strand_id
1 'polypeptide(L)'
;MTLVDALPYPMAAAEVRGLTESDRIVEAHHEVIAKRSGTEVVPAMLITTETKSFAVVEDREAERYRVLDAGDRDDRDDVYATLREWATEQGYGGP
;
A
#
# COMPACT_ATOMS: atom_id res chain seq x y z
N MET A 1 7.81 -16.13 -7.69
CA MET A 1 7.70 -15.61 -6.31
C MET A 1 7.21 -14.18 -6.46
N THR A 2 5.96 -13.92 -6.07
CA THR A 2 5.34 -12.60 -6.25
C THR A 2 5.74 -11.70 -5.08
N LEU A 3 5.75 -10.38 -5.29
CA LEU A 3 6.12 -9.43 -4.24
C LEU A 3 5.17 -9.50 -3.03
N VAL A 4 3.92 -9.95 -3.27
CA VAL A 4 2.91 -10.24 -2.25
C VAL A 4 3.35 -11.38 -1.30
N ASP A 5 4.09 -12.37 -1.81
CA ASP A 5 4.59 -13.49 -0.98
C ASP A 5 5.73 -13.06 -0.02
N ALA A 6 6.33 -11.88 -0.25
CA ALA A 6 7.41 -11.35 0.58
C ALA A 6 6.92 -10.43 1.71
N LEU A 7 5.60 -10.23 1.82
CA LEU A 7 5.01 -9.35 2.82
C LEU A 7 4.86 -10.06 4.18
N PRO A 8 5.12 -9.36 5.30
CA PRO A 8 5.05 -9.96 6.65
C PRO A 8 3.63 -10.33 7.09
N TYR A 9 2.59 -9.74 6.49
CA TYR A 9 1.19 -10.02 6.77
C TYR A 9 0.41 -10.40 5.50
N PRO A 10 -0.65 -11.22 5.61
CA PRO A 10 -1.53 -11.48 4.48
C PRO A 10 -2.29 -10.21 4.09
N MET A 11 -2.47 -9.99 2.79
CA MET A 11 -3.40 -8.96 2.33
C MET A 11 -4.85 -9.40 2.49
N ALA A 12 -5.78 -8.46 2.70
CA ALA A 12 -7.20 -8.75 2.72
C ALA A 12 -7.64 -9.43 1.40
N ALA A 13 -8.07 -10.69 1.50
CA ALA A 13 -8.14 -11.63 0.38
C ALA A 13 -9.07 -11.24 -0.79
N ALA A 14 -10.07 -10.39 -0.56
CA ALA A 14 -11.05 -10.03 -1.59
C ALA A 14 -10.46 -9.05 -2.63
N GLU A 15 -9.68 -8.07 -2.20
CA GLU A 15 -9.15 -7.02 -3.07
C GLU A 15 -7.89 -7.49 -3.81
N VAL A 16 -7.16 -8.45 -3.23
CA VAL A 16 -5.93 -9.00 -3.82
C VAL A 16 -6.18 -10.15 -4.79
N ARG A 17 -7.30 -10.87 -4.67
CA ARG A 17 -7.68 -11.85 -5.71
C ARG A 17 -7.77 -11.20 -7.10
N GLY A 18 -8.29 -9.98 -7.17
CA GLY A 18 -8.29 -9.18 -8.40
C GLY A 18 -6.89 -8.80 -8.90
N LEU A 19 -5.94 -8.55 -8.00
CA LEU A 19 -4.52 -8.30 -8.31
C LEU A 19 -3.81 -9.55 -8.85
N THR A 20 -4.13 -10.73 -8.33
CA THR A 20 -3.40 -11.97 -8.65
C THR A 20 -3.97 -12.75 -9.83
N GLU A 21 -5.26 -12.61 -10.15
CA GLU A 21 -5.91 -13.45 -11.15
C GLU A 21 -5.84 -12.91 -12.59
N SER A 22 -5.45 -11.65 -12.82
CA SER A 22 -5.46 -11.09 -14.18
C SER A 22 -4.45 -9.98 -14.51
N ASP A 23 -3.73 -9.41 -13.52
CA ASP A 23 -2.91 -8.23 -13.78
C ASP A 23 -1.51 -8.34 -13.17
N ARG A 24 -0.48 -8.13 -13.98
CA ARG A 24 0.91 -8.31 -13.52
C ARG A 24 1.33 -7.10 -12.70
N ILE A 25 1.88 -7.34 -11.49
CA ILE A 25 2.56 -6.29 -10.73
C ILE A 25 3.80 -5.85 -11.52
N VAL A 26 3.87 -4.58 -11.88
CA VAL A 26 5.01 -3.99 -12.59
C VAL A 26 5.93 -3.22 -11.64
N GLU A 27 5.38 -2.67 -10.56
CA GLU A 27 6.10 -1.84 -9.61
C GLU A 27 5.48 -1.94 -8.22
N ALA A 28 6.31 -1.98 -7.18
CA ALA A 28 5.86 -1.85 -5.81
C ALA A 28 6.85 -0.98 -5.06
N HIS A 29 6.40 0.21 -4.65
CA HIS A 29 7.19 1.12 -3.84
C HIS A 29 6.81 0.90 -2.38
N HIS A 30 7.74 0.34 -1.62
CA HIS A 30 7.60 0.26 -0.18
C HIS A 30 7.96 1.62 0.39
N GLU A 31 6.96 2.34 0.90
CA GLU A 31 7.21 3.52 1.70
C GLU A 31 7.21 3.14 3.18
N VAL A 32 8.38 3.31 3.77
CA VAL A 32 8.57 3.17 5.21
C VAL A 32 8.28 4.53 5.81
N ILE A 33 7.02 4.79 6.18
CA ILE A 33 6.63 6.10 6.71
C ILE A 33 6.84 6.10 8.23
N ALA A 34 7.83 6.86 8.68
CA ALA A 34 8.17 6.98 10.09
C ALA A 34 7.29 8.05 10.78
N LYS A 35 6.80 7.74 11.98
CA LYS A 35 6.08 8.68 12.83
C LYS A 35 7.04 9.71 13.40
N ARG A 36 6.64 11.00 13.41
CA ARG A 36 7.48 12.12 13.89
C ARG A 36 8.07 11.95 15.30
N SER A 37 7.41 11.17 16.16
CA SER A 37 7.82 10.95 17.55
C SER A 37 8.71 9.72 17.75
N GLY A 38 9.14 9.05 16.67
CA GLY A 38 10.29 8.15 16.67
C GLY A 38 10.12 6.88 17.52
N THR A 39 9.25 5.97 17.09
CA THR A 39 9.34 4.52 17.42
C THR A 39 8.42 3.69 16.53
N GLU A 40 7.41 4.32 15.93
CA GLU A 40 6.40 3.66 15.12
C GLU A 40 6.64 3.92 13.63
N VAL A 41 6.86 2.84 12.91
CA VAL A 41 7.00 2.81 11.45
C VAL A 41 5.87 1.92 10.95
N VAL A 42 5.00 2.42 10.09
CA VAL A 42 3.97 1.59 9.47
C VAL A 42 4.36 1.28 8.03
N PRO A 43 4.33 0.01 7.62
CA PRO A 43 4.50 -0.36 6.23
C PRO A 43 3.34 0.17 5.39
N ALA A 44 3.66 1.06 4.48
CA ALA A 44 2.80 1.54 3.42
C ALA A 44 3.39 1.12 2.08
N MET A 45 2.54 0.82 1.11
CA MET A 45 2.96 0.39 -0.21
C MET A 45 2.08 1.01 -1.27
N LEU A 46 2.72 1.54 -2.31
CA LEU A 46 2.07 1.81 -3.57
C LEU A 46 2.35 0.62 -4.49
N ILE A 47 1.31 -0.13 -4.85
CA ILE A 47 1.41 -1.25 -5.78
C ILE A 47 0.84 -0.80 -7.12
N THR A 48 1.65 -0.86 -8.16
CA THR A 48 1.22 -0.58 -9.53
C THR A 48 1.30 -1.86 -10.35
N THR A 49 0.19 -2.17 -11.01
CA THR A 49 0.04 -3.26 -11.96
C THR A 49 0.08 -2.73 -13.39
N GLU A 50 -0.12 -3.59 -14.39
CA GLU A 50 -0.16 -3.15 -15.78
C GLU A 50 -1.32 -2.17 -16.03
N THR A 51 -2.45 -2.34 -15.33
CA THR A 51 -3.67 -1.53 -15.55
C THR A 51 -4.09 -0.65 -14.37
N LYS A 52 -3.61 -0.90 -13.15
CA LYS A 52 -4.10 -0.24 -11.93
C LYS A 52 -3.00 0.19 -10.97
N SER A 53 -3.37 1.07 -10.05
CA SER A 53 -2.54 1.49 -8.91
C SER A 53 -3.34 1.34 -7.61
N PHE A 54 -2.66 0.91 -6.54
CA PHE A 54 -3.27 0.66 -5.23
C PHE A 54 -2.43 1.27 -4.12
N ALA A 55 -3.10 1.99 -3.22
CA ALA A 55 -2.53 2.46 -1.97
C ALA A 55 -2.85 1.44 -0.87
N VAL A 56 -1.82 0.83 -0.28
CA VAL A 56 -1.95 -0.26 0.69
C VAL A 56 -1.24 0.10 1.98
N VAL A 57 -1.86 -0.19 3.11
CA VAL A 57 -1.28 0.04 4.45
C VAL A 57 -1.46 -1.16 5.35
N GLU A 58 -0.56 -1.32 6.31
CA GLU A 58 -0.68 -2.33 7.35
C GLU A 58 -1.76 -1.96 8.39
N ASP A 59 -2.74 -2.85 8.54
CA ASP A 59 -3.73 -2.88 9.61
C ASP A 59 -3.22 -3.83 10.69
N ARG A 60 -2.50 -3.26 11.67
CA ARG A 60 -1.86 -4.01 12.76
C ARG A 60 -2.82 -4.71 13.68
N GLU A 61 -3.98 -4.10 13.94
CA GLU A 61 -4.98 -4.67 14.85
C GLU A 61 -5.57 -5.96 14.27
N ALA A 62 -5.70 -6.02 12.94
CA ALA A 62 -6.19 -7.19 12.23
C ALA A 62 -5.07 -8.03 11.58
N GLU A 63 -3.79 -7.73 11.87
CA GLU A 63 -2.61 -8.42 11.35
C GLU A 63 -2.67 -8.66 9.83
N ARG A 64 -3.08 -7.65 9.07
CA ARG A 64 -3.33 -7.74 7.61
C ARG A 64 -2.97 -6.46 6.88
N TYR A 65 -2.82 -6.53 5.56
CA TYR A 65 -2.83 -5.32 4.73
C TYR A 65 -4.24 -4.95 4.29
N ARG A 66 -4.52 -3.64 4.27
CA ARG A 66 -5.76 -3.03 3.80
C ARG A 66 -5.48 -2.08 2.65
N VAL A 67 -6.36 -2.08 1.65
CA VAL A 67 -6.36 -1.07 0.58
C VAL A 67 -7.06 0.20 1.08
N LEU A 68 -6.40 1.34 0.91
CA LEU A 68 -6.98 2.66 1.19
C LEU A 68 -7.69 3.21 -0.04
N ASP A 69 -7.05 3.07 -1.20
CA ASP A 69 -7.52 3.63 -2.45
C ASP A 69 -7.03 2.81 -3.64
N ALA A 70 -7.76 2.88 -4.75
CA ALA A 70 -7.44 2.18 -5.99
C ALA A 70 -7.90 2.99 -7.20
N GLY A 71 -7.01 3.14 -8.17
CA GLY A 71 -7.24 3.86 -9.42
C GLY A 71 -6.70 3.11 -10.61
N ASP A 72 -6.96 3.64 -11.81
CA ASP A 72 -6.26 3.18 -13.00
C ASP A 72 -4.77 3.51 -12.90
N ARG A 73 -3.94 2.84 -13.71
CA ARG A 73 -2.49 3.06 -13.68
C ARG A 73 -2.12 4.52 -13.90
N ASP A 74 -2.83 5.20 -14.78
CA ASP A 74 -2.58 6.61 -15.10
C ASP A 74 -2.92 7.55 -13.93
N ASP A 75 -3.79 7.12 -13.01
CA ASP A 75 -4.15 7.85 -11.78
C ASP A 75 -3.20 7.54 -10.60
N ARG A 76 -2.02 6.97 -10.89
CA ARG A 76 -1.04 6.57 -9.86
C ARG A 76 -0.71 7.71 -8.89
N ASP A 77 -0.56 8.92 -9.40
CA ASP A 77 -0.20 10.08 -8.58
C ASP A 77 -1.32 10.49 -7.61
N ASP A 78 -2.59 10.32 -8.01
CA ASP A 78 -3.74 10.58 -7.14
C ASP A 78 -3.86 9.51 -6.05
N VAL A 79 -3.72 8.22 -6.42
CA VAL A 79 -3.66 7.10 -5.46
C VAL A 79 -2.52 7.29 -4.47
N TYR A 80 -1.38 7.77 -4.96
CA TYR A 80 -0.22 8.08 -4.12
C TYR A 80 -0.47 9.28 -3.19
N ALA A 81 -1.15 10.32 -3.67
CA ALA A 81 -1.56 11.45 -2.85
C ALA A 81 -2.44 10.99 -1.68
N THR A 82 -3.43 10.14 -1.93
CA THR A 82 -4.28 9.55 -0.89
C THR A 82 -3.47 8.81 0.18
N LEU A 83 -2.43 8.06 -0.24
CA LEU A 83 -1.53 7.36 0.68
C LEU A 83 -0.76 8.34 1.57
N ARG A 84 -0.25 9.44 1.00
CA ARG A 84 0.48 10.48 1.76
C ARG A 84 -0.42 11.27 2.69
N GLU A 85 -1.64 11.58 2.26
CA GLU A 85 -2.64 12.24 3.09
C GLU A 85 -2.98 11.39 4.30
N TRP A 86 -3.33 10.12 4.09
CA TRP A 86 -3.58 9.18 5.18
C TRP A 86 -2.39 9.08 6.13
N ALA A 87 -1.17 8.95 5.59
CA ALA A 87 0.03 8.86 6.40
C ALA A 87 0.17 10.10 7.31
N THR A 88 -0.04 11.29 6.73
CA THR A 88 0.00 12.57 7.45
C THR A 88 -1.06 12.62 8.55
N GLU A 89 -2.29 12.20 8.27
CA GLU A 89 -3.39 12.15 9.26
C GLU A 89 -3.07 11.22 10.43
N GLN A 90 -2.40 10.10 10.18
CA GLN A 90 -1.97 9.15 11.21
C GLN A 90 -0.69 9.61 11.95
N GLY A 91 -0.13 10.77 11.59
CA GLY A 91 1.08 11.33 12.18
C GLY A 91 2.39 10.72 11.63
N TYR A 92 2.31 9.96 10.54
CA TYR A 92 3.44 9.50 9.75
C TYR A 92 3.83 10.59 8.75
N GLY A 93 5.11 10.98 8.72
CA GLY A 93 5.54 12.12 7.92
C GLY A 93 6.71 12.86 8.56
N GLY A 94 7.92 12.35 8.33
CA GLY A 94 9.15 13.09 8.56
C GLY A 94 9.45 14.03 7.39
N PRO A 95 10.13 15.17 7.64
CA PRO A 95 10.64 16.05 6.58
C PRO A 95 11.60 15.33 5.63
#